data_AF-A0A959GRN4-F1
#
_entry.id   AF-A0A959GRN4-F1
#
_cell.length_a   1.000
_cell.length_b   1.000
_cell.length_c   1.000
_cell.angle_alpha   90.00
_cell.angle_beta   90.00
_cell.angle_gamma   90.00
#
_symmetry.space_group_name_H-M   'P 1'
#
loop_
_entity.id
_entity.type
_entity.pdbx_description
1 polymer ?
#
loop_
_entity_poly.entity_id
_entity_poly.type
_entity_poly.pdbx_seq_one_letter_code
_entity_poly.pdbx_strand_id
1 'polypeptide(L)'
;MNTITGKIALLNTGAGIANLLVVVYDVDPETKPEEVIAELASTSAKAKTRTKSGNDLGFVGDRIGSVLTGQDGSFTLSYEDEAFQIHDSREVRPDLFLMVFAPEQTNKSLTESLLFYSPEIRY
;
A
#
# COMPACT_ATOMS: atom_id res chain seq x y z
N MET A 1 -3.43 -18.17 -7.76
CA MET A 1 -3.94 -16.84 -8.15
C MET A 1 -5.09 -16.38 -7.26
N ASN A 2 -4.80 -15.37 -6.45
CA ASN A 2 -5.76 -14.69 -5.59
C ASN A 2 -6.09 -13.31 -6.16
N THR A 3 -7.09 -12.63 -5.58
CA THR A 3 -7.53 -11.33 -6.08
C THR A 3 -7.97 -10.43 -4.93
N ILE A 4 -7.48 -9.19 -4.94
CA ILE A 4 -7.97 -8.09 -4.10
C ILE A 4 -8.81 -7.18 -4.99
N THR A 5 -10.05 -6.96 -4.59
CA THR A 5 -10.97 -6.03 -5.24
C THR A 5 -11.45 -4.98 -4.26
N GLY A 6 -11.61 -3.74 -4.72
CA GLY A 6 -12.16 -2.69 -3.89
C GLY A 6 -12.68 -1.52 -4.72
N LYS A 7 -13.21 -0.52 -4.01
CA LYS A 7 -13.71 0.72 -4.60
C LYS A 7 -13.34 1.89 -3.72
N ILE A 8 -12.72 2.92 -4.31
CA ILE A 8 -12.44 4.17 -3.62
C ILE A 8 -13.48 5.19 -4.03
N ALA A 9 -14.21 5.71 -3.04
CA ALA A 9 -15.31 6.62 -3.25
C ALA A 9 -15.26 7.80 -2.28
N LEU A 10 -15.81 8.94 -2.71
CA LEU A 10 -15.99 10.10 -1.86
C LEU A 10 -17.09 9.83 -0.82
N LEU A 11 -16.77 10.00 0.47
CA LEU A 11 -17.59 9.58 1.62
C LEU A 11 -19.07 10.03 1.56
N ASN A 12 -19.34 11.21 1.02
CA ASN A 12 -20.69 11.80 1.03
C ASN A 12 -21.51 11.51 -0.22
N THR A 13 -20.86 11.27 -1.36
CA THR A 13 -21.56 11.09 -2.64
C THR A 13 -21.54 9.64 -3.10
N GLY A 14 -20.64 8.81 -2.56
CA GLY A 14 -20.37 7.47 -3.08
C GLY A 14 -19.77 7.47 -4.49
N ALA A 15 -19.44 8.66 -5.03
CA ALA A 15 -18.85 8.80 -6.35
C ALA A 15 -17.43 8.20 -6.32
N GLY A 16 -17.17 7.33 -7.28
CA GLY A 16 -15.85 6.74 -7.47
C GLY A 16 -14.78 7.78 -7.76
N ILE A 17 -13.57 7.55 -7.27
CA ILE A 17 -12.42 8.41 -7.57
C ILE A 17 -11.47 7.64 -8.48
N ALA A 18 -11.38 8.08 -9.73
CA ALA A 18 -10.54 7.49 -10.75
C ALA A 18 -9.07 7.92 -10.62
N ASN A 19 -8.17 7.14 -11.24
CA ASN A 19 -6.74 7.43 -11.37
C ASN A 19 -6.00 7.59 -10.04
N LEU A 20 -6.49 6.99 -8.97
CA LEU A 20 -5.74 6.87 -7.72
C LEU A 20 -4.84 5.65 -7.79
N LEU A 21 -3.61 5.78 -7.31
CA LEU A 21 -2.69 4.65 -7.20
C LEU A 21 -2.95 3.92 -5.89
N VAL A 22 -3.38 2.67 -5.99
CA VAL A 22 -3.50 1.76 -4.86
C VAL A 22 -2.24 0.91 -4.82
N VAL A 23 -1.57 0.88 -3.67
CA VAL A 23 -0.41 0.01 -3.42
C VAL A 23 -0.75 -0.91 -2.27
N VAL A 24 -0.47 -2.20 -2.44
CA VAL A 24 -0.75 -3.23 -1.44
C VAL A 24 0.55 -3.88 -1.02
N TYR A 25 0.72 -4.02 0.29
CA TYR A 25 1.81 -4.70 0.94
C TYR A 25 1.29 -5.89 1.74
N ASP A 26 2.09 -6.94 1.77
CA ASP A 26 2.02 -7.99 2.78
C ASP A 26 2.86 -7.55 3.97
N VAL A 27 2.32 -7.68 5.18
CA VAL A 27 2.88 -7.07 6.37
C VAL A 27 3.18 -8.12 7.41
N ASP A 28 4.44 -8.23 7.83
CA ASP A 28 4.81 -9.13 8.91
C ASP A 28 4.14 -8.71 10.25
N PRO A 29 3.81 -9.66 11.14
CA PRO A 29 3.19 -9.38 12.45
C PRO A 29 3.93 -8.38 13.34
N GLU A 30 5.23 -8.17 13.12
CA GLU A 30 6.06 -7.22 13.88
C GLU A 30 6.05 -5.80 13.27
N THR A 31 5.44 -5.62 12.11
CA THR A 31 5.41 -4.33 11.41
C THR A 31 4.39 -3.40 12.04
N LYS A 32 4.77 -2.13 12.18
CA LYS A 32 3.93 -1.07 12.73
C LYS A 32 3.67 0.00 11.68
N PRO A 33 2.51 -0.02 11.01
CA PRO A 33 2.21 0.91 9.92
C PRO A 33 2.20 2.38 10.35
N GLU A 34 1.94 2.67 11.61
CA GLU A 34 2.01 4.03 12.16
C GLU A 34 3.44 4.58 12.20
N GLU A 35 4.42 3.73 12.50
CA GLU A 35 5.85 4.11 12.51
C GLU A 35 6.32 4.35 11.07
N VAL A 36 5.82 3.56 10.11
CA VAL A 36 6.04 3.75 8.68
C VAL A 36 5.58 5.13 8.22
N ILE A 37 4.33 5.52 8.52
CA ILE A 37 3.79 6.81 8.05
C ILE A 37 4.55 7.97 8.69
N ALA A 38 4.93 7.84 9.97
CA ALA A 38 5.77 8.84 10.64
C ALA A 38 7.17 8.93 9.99
N GLU A 39 7.73 7.82 9.52
CA GLU A 39 9.00 7.81 8.79
C GLU A 39 8.87 8.43 7.39
N LEU A 40 7.79 8.15 6.64
CA LEU A 40 7.45 8.83 5.38
C LEU A 40 7.31 10.34 5.56
N ALA A 41 6.73 10.78 6.67
CA ALA A 41 6.59 12.21 6.98
C ALA A 41 7.91 12.88 7.39
N SER A 42 8.90 12.11 7.88
CA SER A 42 10.18 12.63 8.39
C SER A 42 11.37 12.43 7.44
N THR A 43 11.22 11.61 6.39
CA THR A 43 12.28 11.27 5.42
C THR A 43 12.60 12.35 4.40
N SER A 44 12.07 13.56 4.55
CA SER A 44 12.54 14.76 3.84
C SER A 44 14.03 15.07 4.04
N ALA A 45 14.75 14.38 4.95
CA ALA A 45 16.13 14.75 5.30
C ALA A 45 17.19 13.64 5.46
N LYS A 46 16.88 12.36 5.69
CA LYS A 46 17.93 11.34 5.91
C LYS A 46 17.51 9.93 5.48
N ALA A 47 17.80 9.57 4.24
CA ALA A 47 17.83 8.17 3.79
C ALA A 47 18.91 7.42 4.59
N LYS A 48 18.53 6.75 5.68
CA LYS A 48 19.39 5.76 6.33
C LYS A 48 19.34 4.49 5.50
N THR A 49 20.52 4.08 5.06
CA THR A 49 20.86 2.85 4.36
C THR A 49 20.20 1.61 4.99
N ARG A 50 19.07 1.16 4.43
CA ARG A 50 18.72 -0.26 4.37
C ARG A 50 18.70 -0.64 2.90
N THR A 51 19.80 -1.24 2.47
CA THR A 51 19.99 -1.81 1.13
C THR A 51 19.11 -3.04 0.97
N LYS A 52 17.95 -2.88 0.34
CA LYS A 52 17.43 -3.87 -0.63
C LYS A 52 16.84 -3.08 -1.79
N SER A 53 17.15 -3.55 -2.99
CA SER A 53 17.07 -2.84 -4.25
C SER A 53 15.62 -2.49 -4.64
N GLY A 54 15.37 -1.19 -4.88
CA GLY A 54 14.35 -0.69 -5.80
C GLY A 54 13.04 -0.25 -5.15
N ASN A 55 12.65 1.02 -5.31
CA ASN A 55 11.31 1.64 -5.15
C ASN A 55 10.38 1.22 -3.99
N ASP A 56 10.84 0.38 -3.06
CA ASP A 56 10.07 -0.19 -1.99
C ASP A 56 10.22 0.69 -0.77
N LEU A 57 9.08 1.00 -0.17
CA LEU A 57 8.99 1.39 1.22
C LEU A 57 9.35 0.15 2.06
N GLY A 58 10.61 -0.32 1.98
CA GLY A 58 11.10 -1.61 2.50
C GLY A 58 11.10 -1.75 4.02
N PHE A 59 10.29 -0.94 4.69
CA PHE A 59 9.96 -0.96 6.11
C PHE A 59 8.47 -1.24 6.35
N VAL A 60 7.63 -1.26 5.31
CA VAL A 60 6.19 -1.58 5.35
C VAL A 60 5.92 -3.07 5.28
N GLY A 61 6.86 -3.82 4.68
CA GLY A 61 6.68 -5.22 4.31
C GLY A 61 6.95 -5.43 2.82
N ASP A 62 6.57 -6.60 2.31
CA ASP A 62 6.80 -6.98 0.92
C ASP A 62 5.69 -6.44 0.03
N ARG A 63 6.06 -5.70 -1.02
CA ARG A 63 5.09 -5.13 -1.95
C ARG A 63 4.48 -6.23 -2.81
N ILE A 64 3.18 -6.48 -2.63
CA ILE A 64 2.39 -7.40 -3.46
C ILE A 64 2.18 -6.80 -4.86
N GLY A 65 1.85 -5.51 -4.92
CA GLY A 65 1.62 -4.85 -6.21
C GLY A 65 0.95 -3.50 -6.11
N SER A 66 0.57 -2.96 -7.27
CA SER A 66 -0.15 -1.70 -7.36
C SER A 66 -1.06 -1.64 -8.57
N VAL A 67 -2.14 -0.88 -8.47
CA VAL A 67 -3.14 -0.73 -9.52
C VAL A 67 -3.74 0.68 -9.49
N LEU A 68 -4.12 1.20 -10.66
CA LEU A 68 -4.88 2.44 -10.75
C LEU A 68 -6.37 2.18 -10.63
N THR A 69 -7.09 3.03 -9.92
CA THR A 69 -8.55 2.97 -9.88
C THR A 69 -9.17 3.35 -11.23
N GLY A 70 -10.19 2.62 -11.63
CA GLY A 70 -10.99 2.87 -12.82
C GLY A 70 -11.91 4.09 -12.68
N GLN A 71 -12.68 4.39 -13.72
CA GLN A 71 -13.54 5.58 -13.79
C GLN A 71 -14.59 5.65 -12.66
N ASP A 72 -15.04 4.50 -12.18
CA ASP A 72 -15.98 4.37 -11.06
C ASP A 72 -15.27 4.16 -9.71
N GLY A 73 -13.95 4.36 -9.65
CA GLY A 73 -13.12 4.15 -8.46
C GLY A 73 -12.85 2.68 -8.13
N SER A 74 -13.32 1.73 -8.95
CA SER A 74 -13.04 0.31 -8.74
C SER A 74 -11.59 -0.05 -9.04
N PHE A 75 -11.08 -1.09 -8.38
CA PHE A 75 -9.77 -1.66 -8.71
C PHE A 75 -9.78 -3.17 -8.51
N THR A 76 -8.88 -3.85 -9.21
CA THR A 76 -8.66 -5.29 -9.10
C THR A 76 -7.17 -5.55 -9.23
N LEU A 77 -6.58 -6.17 -8.20
CA LEU A 77 -5.18 -6.57 -8.17
C LEU A 77 -5.14 -8.09 -8.03
N SER A 78 -4.55 -8.76 -9.02
CA SER A 78 -4.28 -10.19 -8.98
C SER A 78 -2.83 -10.44 -8.59
N TYR A 79 -2.60 -11.46 -7.78
CA TYR A 79 -1.28 -11.86 -7.33
C TYR A 79 -1.25 -13.38 -7.11
N GLU A 80 -0.05 -13.94 -7.08
CA GLU A 80 0.16 -15.38 -6.87
C GLU A 80 0.51 -15.68 -5.41
N ASP A 81 0.29 -16.92 -5.00
CA ASP A 81 0.59 -17.34 -3.62
C ASP A 81 2.08 -17.21 -3.30
N GLU A 82 2.96 -17.34 -4.30
CA GLU A 82 4.41 -17.12 -4.13
C GLU A 82 4.78 -15.64 -3.90
N ALA A 83 3.87 -14.71 -4.16
CA ALA A 83 4.06 -13.30 -3.77
C ALA A 83 3.90 -13.11 -2.26
N PHE A 84 3.42 -14.12 -1.55
CA PHE A 84 3.48 -14.21 -0.09
C PHE A 84 4.68 -15.02 0.33
N GLN A 85 5.45 -14.46 1.25
CA GLN A 85 6.38 -15.27 2.01
C GLN A 85 5.61 -15.84 3.20
N ILE A 86 5.05 -17.05 3.04
CA ILE A 86 4.49 -17.80 4.18
C ILE A 86 5.64 -18.11 5.14
N HIS A 87 5.83 -17.23 6.13
CA HIS A 87 6.88 -17.35 7.13
C HIS A 87 6.47 -18.32 8.25
N ASP A 88 5.17 -18.47 8.47
CA ASP A 88 4.58 -19.43 9.38
C ASP A 88 3.59 -20.33 8.65
N SER A 89 3.75 -21.65 8.76
CA SER A 89 2.80 -22.65 8.24
C SER A 89 1.36 -22.49 8.77
N ARG A 90 1.14 -21.66 9.80
CA ARG A 90 -0.17 -21.31 10.36
C ARG A 90 -0.79 -20.08 9.68
N GLU A 91 -0.02 -19.33 8.91
CA GLU A 91 -0.47 -18.18 8.14
C GLU A 91 -1.11 -18.67 6.84
N VAL A 92 -2.43 -18.52 6.76
CA VAL A 92 -3.24 -19.04 5.64
C VAL A 92 -3.58 -17.92 4.65
N ARG A 93 -3.39 -16.66 5.04
CA ARG A 93 -3.71 -15.46 4.26
C ARG A 93 -2.77 -14.33 4.67
N PRO A 94 -2.47 -13.39 3.76
CA PRO A 94 -1.63 -12.24 4.06
C PRO A 94 -2.30 -11.25 4.99
N ASP A 95 -1.46 -10.55 5.72
CA ASP A 95 -1.79 -9.36 6.49
C ASP A 95 -1.66 -8.14 5.56
N LEU A 96 -2.80 -7.70 5.01
CA LEU A 96 -2.78 -6.67 3.97
C LEU A 96 -2.73 -5.25 4.54
N PHE A 97 -1.76 -4.48 4.07
CA PHE A 97 -1.73 -3.03 4.24
C PHE A 97 -1.88 -2.31 2.90
N LEU A 98 -2.78 -1.33 2.88
CA LEU A 98 -3.16 -0.63 1.67
C LEU A 98 -2.84 0.86 1.80
N MET A 99 -2.17 1.39 0.80
CA MET A 99 -1.91 2.82 0.63
C MET A 99 -2.58 3.32 -0.64
N VAL A 100 -3.15 4.52 -0.57
CA VAL A 100 -3.78 5.19 -1.70
C VAL A 100 -3.10 6.52 -1.94
N PHE A 101 -2.60 6.72 -3.15
CA PHE A 101 -1.97 7.96 -3.57
C PHE A 101 -2.81 8.69 -4.61
N ALA A 102 -2.77 10.02 -4.53
CA ALA A 102 -3.20 10.91 -5.60
C ALA A 102 -2.36 10.66 -6.86
N PRO A 103 -2.84 11.08 -8.05
CA PRO A 103 -2.03 11.07 -9.26
C PRO A 103 -0.69 11.77 -9.04
N GLU A 104 0.36 11.26 -9.67
CA GLU A 104 1.69 11.86 -9.61
C GLU A 104 1.64 13.31 -10.10
N GLN A 105 2.30 14.20 -9.36
CA GLN A 105 2.43 15.61 -9.71
C GLN A 105 3.88 16.03 -9.57
N THR A 106 4.38 16.80 -10.54
CA THR A 106 5.72 17.37 -10.50
C THR A 106 5.89 18.20 -9.23
N ASN A 107 7.03 18.01 -8.54
CA ASN A 107 7.40 18.69 -7.30
C ASN A 107 6.56 18.33 -6.06
N LYS A 108 5.73 17.29 -6.11
CA LYS A 108 5.14 16.72 -4.90
C LYS A 108 5.95 15.52 -4.42
N SER A 109 6.14 15.47 -3.11
CA SER A 109 6.67 14.30 -2.44
C SER A 109 5.65 13.15 -2.42
N LEU A 110 6.15 11.94 -2.15
CA LEU A 110 5.30 10.76 -1.97
C LEU A 110 4.30 10.96 -0.82
N THR A 111 4.75 11.58 0.27
CA THR A 111 3.94 11.85 1.47
C THR A 111 2.82 12.85 1.18
N GLU A 112 3.07 13.89 0.38
CA GLU A 112 2.03 14.83 -0.06
C GLU A 112 1.02 14.21 -1.02
N SER A 113 1.38 13.08 -1.63
CA SER A 113 0.50 12.34 -2.52
C SER A 113 -0.31 11.28 -1.77
N LEU A 114 0.05 10.92 -0.53
CA LEU A 114 -0.67 9.92 0.27
C LEU A 114 -2.03 10.46 0.72
N LEU A 115 -3.11 9.86 0.22
CA LEU A 115 -4.49 10.22 0.56
C LEU A 115 -5.06 9.36 1.68
N PHE A 116 -4.67 8.09 1.74
CA PHE A 116 -5.18 7.13 2.70
C PHE A 116 -4.17 6.02 2.95
N TYR A 117 -4.15 5.51 4.18
CA TYR A 117 -3.52 4.26 4.55
C TYR A 117 -4.44 3.48 5.49
N SER A 118 -4.40 2.15 5.46
CA SER A 118 -5.19 1.32 6.37
C SER A 118 -4.62 1.40 7.79
N PRO A 119 -5.37 1.90 8.80
CA PRO A 119 -4.86 2.08 10.16
C PRO A 119 -4.78 0.77 10.95
N GLU A 120 -5.46 -0.28 10.50
CA GLU A 120 -5.48 -1.60 11.15
C GLU A 120 -5.02 -2.66 10.14
N ILE A 121 -4.04 -3.47 10.55
CA ILE A 121 -3.67 -4.72 9.87
C ILE A 121 -4.77 -5.74 10.17
N ARG A 122 -5.26 -6.42 9.14
CA ARG A 122 -6.32 -7.41 9.27
C ARG A 122 -5.73 -8.83 9.27
N TYR A 123 -5.62 -9.40 10.47
CA TYR A 123 -5.33 -10.80 10.74
C TYR A 123 -6.50 -11.74 10.41
#